data_AF-A0A8J3E1J0-F1
#
_entry.id   AF-A0A8J3E1J0-F1
#
_cell.length_a   1.000
_cell.length_b   1.000
_cell.length_c   1.000
_cell.angle_alpha   90.00
_cell.angle_beta   90.00
_cell.angle_gamma   90.00
#
_symmetry.space_group_name_H-M   'P 1'
#
loop_
_entity.id
_entity.type
_entity.pdbx_description
1 polymer ?
#
loop_
_entity_poly.entity_id
_entity_poly.type
_entity_poly.pdbx_seq_one_letter_code
_entity_poly.pdbx_strand_id
1 'polypeptide(L)'
;MEADVQQVTKALNEEKKGALAEYVVRRKAILDLLDSSLAFKEPEARRYYREDTIHELIVPLRSNSEDLDYTQHNLWILDDRLAFYTFFRSDRPVGGYVDGSDSGREPDLAVVYDGALAFKRDGQDEPIVIIEFKRPGRDDFDGNSSPVTQVLDYVELFREGKGVKDKNGRLIKPISDATRFICYVVADFTPSLLSVVRKSIANNPTADGRGFFGISAPHNATIEVMPYEKVLNDARLRNEAFFKQLGLI
;
A
#
# COMPACT_ATOMS: atom_id res chain seq x y z
N MET A 1 -0.28 -49.12 -0.36
CA MET A 1 -0.69 -48.13 0.65
C MET A 1 0.42 -47.13 0.96
N GLU A 2 1.54 -47.53 1.57
CA GLU A 2 2.62 -46.57 1.94
C GLU A 2 3.29 -45.92 0.71
N ALA A 3 3.54 -46.70 -0.35
CA ALA A 3 4.06 -46.21 -1.63
C ALA A 3 3.06 -45.29 -2.36
N ASP A 4 1.76 -45.60 -2.31
CA ASP A 4 0.70 -44.80 -2.93
C ASP A 4 0.54 -43.45 -2.21
N VAL A 5 0.61 -43.46 -0.87
CA VAL A 5 0.59 -42.24 -0.04
C VAL A 5 1.82 -41.38 -0.31
N GLN A 6 3.01 -41.97 -0.48
CA GLN A 6 4.22 -41.22 -0.85
C GLN A 6 4.12 -40.61 -2.26
N GLN A 7 3.55 -41.34 -3.22
CA GLN A 7 3.37 -40.85 -4.59
C GLN A 7 2.36 -39.69 -4.64
N VAL A 8 1.25 -39.80 -3.92
CA VAL A 8 0.26 -38.72 -3.76
C VAL A 8 0.89 -37.50 -3.06
N THR A 9 1.66 -37.71 -1.98
CA THR A 9 2.34 -36.62 -1.27
C THR A 9 3.37 -35.91 -2.15
N LYS A 10 4.13 -36.64 -2.98
CA LYS A 10 5.07 -36.06 -3.93
C LYS A 10 4.37 -35.28 -5.04
N ALA A 11 3.28 -35.82 -5.59
CA ALA A 11 2.47 -35.13 -6.60
C ALA A 11 1.86 -33.83 -6.05
N LEU A 12 1.29 -33.88 -4.85
CA LEU A 12 0.79 -32.69 -4.14
C LEU A 12 1.90 -31.66 -3.88
N ASN A 13 3.13 -32.09 -3.61
CA ASN A 13 4.27 -31.19 -3.44
C ASN A 13 4.69 -30.52 -4.77
N GLU A 14 4.68 -31.24 -5.89
CA GLU A 14 4.97 -30.65 -7.20
C GLU A 14 3.86 -29.69 -7.66
N GLU A 15 2.59 -30.02 -7.40
CA GLU A 15 1.46 -29.11 -7.65
C GLU A 15 1.59 -27.81 -6.86
N LYS A 16 1.90 -27.89 -5.55
CA LYS A 16 2.12 -26.71 -4.70
C LYS A 16 3.29 -25.85 -5.17
N LYS A 17 4.37 -26.46 -5.65
CA LYS A 17 5.50 -25.72 -6.26
C LYS A 17 5.07 -25.02 -7.54
N GLY A 18 4.27 -25.69 -8.38
CA GLY A 18 3.68 -25.11 -9.59
C GLY A 18 2.84 -23.88 -9.28
N ALA A 19 1.94 -23.96 -8.30
CA ALA A 19 1.11 -22.82 -7.87
C ALA A 19 1.94 -21.63 -7.35
N LEU A 20 3.01 -21.88 -6.60
CA LEU A 20 3.90 -20.82 -6.14
C LEU A 20 4.70 -20.19 -7.30
N ALA A 21 5.15 -21.00 -8.26
CA ALA A 21 5.81 -20.49 -9.46
C ALA A 21 4.85 -19.60 -10.29
N GLU A 22 3.60 -20.02 -10.46
CA GLU A 22 2.56 -19.22 -11.11
C GLU A 22 2.32 -17.88 -10.38
N TYR A 23 2.27 -17.90 -9.05
CA TYR A 23 2.14 -16.68 -8.25
C TYR A 23 3.30 -15.70 -8.51
N VAL A 24 4.55 -16.18 -8.53
CA VAL A 24 5.72 -15.35 -8.84
C VAL A 24 5.67 -14.82 -10.28
N VAL A 25 5.28 -15.66 -11.26
CA VAL A 25 5.10 -15.23 -12.66
C VAL A 25 4.06 -14.13 -12.76
N ARG A 26 2.92 -14.26 -12.06
CA ARG A 26 1.89 -13.23 -11.98
C ARG A 26 2.45 -11.93 -11.39
N ARG A 27 3.23 -12.00 -10.31
CA ARG A 27 3.89 -10.82 -9.72
C ARG A 27 4.79 -10.13 -10.74
N LYS A 28 5.58 -10.87 -11.52
CA LYS A 28 6.39 -10.30 -12.59
C LYS A 28 5.53 -9.57 -13.63
N ALA A 29 4.48 -10.22 -14.13
CA ALA A 29 3.58 -9.65 -15.13
C ALA A 29 2.93 -8.34 -14.66
N ILE A 30 2.56 -8.25 -13.38
CA ILE A 30 2.02 -7.03 -12.78
C ILE A 30 3.07 -5.92 -12.74
N LEU A 31 4.32 -6.22 -12.35
CA LEU A 31 5.39 -5.22 -12.36
C LEU A 31 5.70 -4.71 -13.77
N ASP A 32 5.67 -5.59 -14.77
CA ASP A 32 5.89 -5.21 -16.16
C ASP A 32 4.72 -4.35 -16.70
N LEU A 33 3.48 -4.63 -16.27
CA LEU A 33 2.32 -3.79 -16.58
C LEU A 33 2.40 -2.42 -15.87
N LEU A 34 2.88 -2.39 -14.62
CA LEU A 34 3.08 -1.14 -13.89
C LEU A 34 4.13 -0.28 -14.58
N ASP A 35 5.28 -0.85 -14.94
CA ASP A 35 6.35 -0.18 -15.70
C ASP A 35 5.80 0.44 -17.00
N SER A 36 5.03 -0.34 -17.76
CA SER A 36 4.39 0.11 -18.99
C SER A 36 3.38 1.25 -18.75
N SER A 37 2.70 1.25 -17.59
CA SER A 37 1.72 2.26 -17.19
C SER A 37 2.35 3.53 -16.62
N LEU A 38 3.64 3.51 -16.28
CA LEU A 38 4.39 4.71 -15.89
C LEU A 38 4.94 5.47 -17.11
N ALA A 39 5.02 4.81 -18.28
CA ALA A 39 5.37 5.46 -19.53
C ALA A 39 4.30 6.48 -19.97
N PHE A 40 4.67 7.44 -20.82
CA PHE A 40 3.71 8.39 -21.37
C PHE A 40 2.64 7.68 -22.22
N LYS A 41 1.37 7.88 -21.88
CA LYS A 41 0.21 7.44 -22.67
C LYS A 41 0.22 8.07 -24.07
N GLU A 42 0.62 9.34 -24.14
CA GLU A 42 0.84 10.07 -25.39
C GLU A 42 2.26 10.64 -25.35
N PRO A 43 3.28 9.94 -25.90
CA PRO A 43 4.67 10.41 -25.85
C PRO A 43 4.87 11.78 -26.51
N GLU A 44 4.13 12.04 -27.58
CA GLU A 44 4.15 13.30 -28.34
C GLU A 44 3.56 14.46 -27.53
N ALA A 45 2.55 14.19 -26.70
CA ALA A 45 1.91 15.17 -25.81
C ALA A 45 2.47 15.16 -24.38
N ARG A 46 3.43 14.27 -24.08
CA ARG A 46 3.99 14.00 -22.74
C ARG A 46 2.92 13.84 -21.65
N ARG A 47 1.82 13.14 -21.97
CA ARG A 47 0.75 12.87 -21.01
C ARG A 47 0.94 11.52 -20.35
N TYR A 48 1.04 11.51 -19.03
CA TYR A 48 1.08 10.29 -18.23
C TYR A 48 -0.28 9.57 -18.22
N TYR A 49 -0.29 8.29 -17.86
CA TYR A 49 -1.52 7.61 -17.48
C TYR A 49 -2.18 8.34 -16.30
N ARG A 50 -3.51 8.25 -16.26
CA ARG A 50 -4.27 8.84 -15.17
C ARG A 50 -3.98 8.07 -13.88
N GLU A 51 -4.03 8.81 -12.79
CA GLU A 51 -3.92 8.31 -11.42
C GLU A 51 -4.78 7.05 -11.20
N ASP A 52 -6.03 7.12 -11.70
CA ASP A 52 -7.01 6.02 -11.65
C ASP A 52 -6.47 4.68 -12.17
N THR A 53 -5.65 4.68 -13.23
CA THR A 53 -5.16 3.49 -13.91
C THR A 53 -4.05 2.81 -13.11
N ILE A 54 -3.11 3.60 -12.59
CA ILE A 54 -2.01 3.08 -11.77
C ILE A 54 -2.55 2.65 -10.41
N HIS A 55 -3.48 3.41 -9.86
CA HIS A 55 -4.18 3.04 -8.64
C HIS A 55 -4.90 1.72 -8.85
N GLU A 56 -5.73 1.57 -9.88
CA GLU A 56 -6.48 0.34 -10.16
C GLU A 56 -5.57 -0.90 -10.30
N LEU A 57 -4.37 -0.73 -10.85
CA LEU A 57 -3.37 -1.79 -10.94
C LEU A 57 -2.81 -2.20 -9.57
N ILE A 58 -2.54 -1.23 -8.68
CA ILE A 58 -2.00 -1.51 -7.34
C ILE A 58 -3.12 -1.96 -6.39
N VAL A 59 -4.28 -1.29 -6.42
CA VAL A 59 -5.51 -1.59 -5.69
C VAL A 59 -6.73 -1.18 -6.54
N PRO A 60 -7.64 -2.10 -6.89
CA PRO A 60 -8.81 -1.80 -7.70
C PRO A 60 -9.64 -0.64 -7.14
N LEU A 61 -9.77 0.43 -7.92
CA LEU A 61 -10.65 1.54 -7.58
C LEU A 61 -12.08 1.17 -8.00
N ARG A 62 -12.96 0.97 -7.01
CA ARG A 62 -14.42 0.68 -7.11
C ARG A 62 -14.81 -0.79 -7.07
N SER A 63 -13.99 -1.64 -6.45
CA SER A 63 -14.53 -2.91 -5.99
C SER A 63 -15.58 -2.64 -4.90
N ASN A 64 -16.82 -3.04 -5.16
CA ASN A 64 -17.90 -3.10 -4.16
C ASN A 64 -17.62 -4.15 -3.06
N SER A 65 -16.41 -4.70 -3.01
CA SER A 65 -16.06 -5.82 -2.15
C SER A 65 -15.70 -5.28 -0.78
N GLU A 66 -16.59 -5.59 0.15
CA GLU A 66 -16.48 -5.27 1.56
C GLU A 66 -15.32 -6.01 2.25
N ASP A 67 -14.58 -6.84 1.51
CA ASP A 67 -13.27 -7.40 1.84
C ASP A 67 -12.58 -7.73 0.48
N LEU A 68 -11.51 -7.04 0.07
CA LEU A 68 -10.67 -7.58 -1.02
C LEU A 68 -9.82 -8.70 -0.41
N ASP A 69 -9.95 -9.90 -0.95
CA ASP A 69 -9.04 -11.00 -0.65
C ASP A 69 -7.62 -10.65 -1.10
N TYR A 70 -6.61 -11.28 -0.51
CA TYR A 70 -5.19 -11.03 -0.79
C TYR A 70 -4.85 -11.17 -2.29
N THR A 71 -5.66 -11.94 -3.03
CA THR A 71 -5.52 -12.16 -4.47
C THR A 71 -6.00 -11.00 -5.34
N GLN A 72 -6.70 -10.02 -4.75
CA GLN A 72 -7.43 -8.96 -5.45
C GLN A 72 -6.79 -7.57 -5.34
N HIS A 73 -5.63 -7.45 -4.67
CA HIS A 73 -4.80 -6.23 -4.67
C HIS A 73 -3.32 -6.59 -4.81
N ASN A 74 -2.49 -5.60 -5.10
CA ASN A 74 -1.05 -5.73 -5.33
C ASN A 74 -0.23 -4.84 -4.39
N LEU A 75 -0.69 -4.63 -3.16
CA LEU A 75 0.00 -3.79 -2.16
C LEU A 75 1.40 -4.28 -1.78
N TRP A 76 1.69 -5.57 -2.03
CA TRP A 76 3.03 -6.13 -1.93
C TRP A 76 4.07 -5.36 -2.77
N ILE A 77 3.62 -4.62 -3.80
CA ILE A 77 4.45 -3.73 -4.62
C ILE A 77 5.06 -2.63 -3.74
N LEU A 78 4.35 -2.11 -2.74
CA LEU A 78 4.92 -1.16 -1.78
C LEU A 78 5.78 -1.89 -0.76
N ASP A 79 5.22 -2.91 -0.11
CA ASP A 79 5.90 -3.69 0.94
C ASP A 79 5.28 -5.08 1.04
N ASP A 80 6.09 -6.13 1.05
CA ASP A 80 5.62 -7.53 1.11
C ASP A 80 4.78 -7.84 2.36
N ARG A 81 4.93 -7.09 3.45
CA ARG A 81 4.07 -7.21 4.63
C ARG A 81 2.62 -6.92 4.30
N LEU A 82 2.36 -6.02 3.34
CA LEU A 82 1.02 -5.63 2.91
C LEU A 82 0.35 -6.68 2.02
N ALA A 83 1.03 -7.78 1.66
CA ALA A 83 0.47 -8.82 0.80
C ALA A 83 -0.76 -9.52 1.41
N PHE A 84 -0.86 -9.58 2.74
CA PHE A 84 -1.92 -10.29 3.47
C PHE A 84 -2.83 -9.36 4.26
N TYR A 85 -2.77 -8.06 3.99
CA TYR A 85 -3.59 -7.10 4.72
C TYR A 85 -5.01 -7.10 4.14
N THR A 86 -5.99 -7.36 4.99
CA THR A 86 -7.38 -6.97 4.70
C THR A 86 -7.46 -5.45 4.79
N PHE A 87 -8.04 -4.82 3.79
CA PHE A 87 -8.11 -3.36 3.68
C PHE A 87 -9.55 -2.85 3.81
N PHE A 88 -9.71 -1.62 4.31
CA PHE A 88 -11.01 -0.93 4.32
C PHE A 88 -10.94 0.22 3.33
N ARG A 89 -11.64 0.09 2.20
CA ARG A 89 -11.64 1.11 1.15
C ARG A 89 -12.27 2.42 1.63
N SER A 90 -11.65 3.53 1.24
CA SER A 90 -12.20 4.88 1.29
C SER A 90 -12.26 5.47 -0.14
N ASP A 91 -13.39 5.29 -0.82
CA ASP A 91 -14.01 6.39 -1.60
C ASP A 91 -15.28 6.82 -0.83
N ARG A 92 -15.23 6.69 0.49
CA ARG A 92 -16.30 7.09 1.40
C ARG A 92 -15.66 8.02 2.41
N PRO A 93 -16.37 9.10 2.80
CA PRO A 93 -15.94 9.97 3.88
C PRO A 93 -15.44 9.15 5.07
N VAL A 94 -14.35 9.59 5.71
CA VAL A 94 -13.80 8.96 6.92
C VAL A 94 -14.89 8.69 7.98
N GLY A 95 -15.92 9.55 8.06
CA GLY A 95 -17.07 9.35 8.93
C GLY A 95 -17.93 8.11 8.67
N GLY A 96 -17.78 7.46 7.52
CA GLY A 96 -18.48 6.21 7.20
C GLY A 96 -17.95 4.98 7.93
N TYR A 97 -16.73 5.01 8.46
CA TYR A 97 -16.07 3.84 9.05
C TYR A 97 -15.23 4.14 10.31
N VAL A 98 -14.97 5.41 10.62
CA VAL A 98 -14.34 5.81 11.90
C VAL A 98 -15.43 6.33 12.84
N ASP A 99 -15.50 5.75 14.04
CA ASP A 99 -16.60 6.01 14.99
C ASP A 99 -16.64 7.46 15.49
N GLY A 100 -17.72 8.19 15.22
CA GLY A 100 -17.86 9.57 15.70
C GLY A 100 -17.05 10.61 14.93
N SER A 101 -16.55 10.27 13.74
CA SER A 101 -16.09 11.27 12.77
C SER A 101 -17.23 11.64 11.83
N ASP A 102 -17.44 12.94 11.57
CA ASP A 102 -18.36 13.45 10.53
C ASP A 102 -17.58 13.98 9.30
N SER A 103 -16.30 13.63 9.18
CA SER A 103 -15.40 14.20 8.17
C SER A 103 -15.72 13.70 6.77
N GLY A 104 -15.90 14.66 5.85
CA GLY A 104 -16.06 14.46 4.40
C GLY A 104 -14.77 14.12 3.64
N ARG A 105 -13.62 14.01 4.32
CA ARG A 105 -12.34 13.72 3.67
C ARG A 105 -12.24 12.24 3.33
N GLU A 106 -11.58 11.92 2.23
CA GLU A 106 -11.46 10.56 1.70
C GLU A 106 -9.97 10.28 1.47
N PRO A 107 -9.30 9.39 2.24
CA PRO A 107 -7.98 8.87 1.88
C PRO A 107 -8.07 7.98 0.65
N ASP A 108 -7.04 7.97 -0.20
CA ASP A 108 -6.99 7.06 -1.35
C ASP A 108 -7.07 5.59 -0.92
N LEU A 109 -6.38 5.27 0.19
CA LEU A 109 -6.39 3.95 0.78
C LEU A 109 -6.00 3.97 2.26
N ALA A 110 -6.87 3.44 3.11
CA ALA A 110 -6.54 3.14 4.50
C ALA A 110 -6.63 1.63 4.74
N VAL A 111 -5.60 1.05 5.35
CA VAL A 111 -5.51 -0.39 5.59
C VAL A 111 -5.46 -0.61 7.10
N VAL A 112 -6.53 -1.20 7.62
CA VAL A 112 -6.68 -1.53 9.04
C VAL A 112 -6.69 -3.04 9.15
N TYR A 113 -5.74 -3.61 9.88
CA TYR A 113 -5.57 -5.04 9.96
C TYR A 113 -6.66 -5.70 10.80
N ASP A 114 -7.42 -6.60 10.19
CA ASP A 114 -8.17 -7.67 10.86
C ASP A 114 -7.41 -8.98 10.67
N GLY A 115 -7.20 -9.71 11.75
CA GLY A 115 -6.21 -10.77 11.80
C GLY A 115 -6.52 -11.97 10.93
N ALA A 116 -5.62 -12.32 10.00
CA ALA A 116 -5.42 -13.71 9.59
C ALA A 116 -4.04 -13.97 8.95
N LEU A 117 -3.36 -14.98 9.52
CA LEU A 117 -2.30 -15.81 8.93
C LEU A 117 -0.85 -15.27 8.84
N ALA A 118 -0.33 -14.77 9.96
CA ALA A 118 0.93 -15.30 10.53
C ALA A 118 1.06 -14.95 12.01
N PHE A 119 0.72 -15.92 12.88
CA PHE A 119 0.95 -15.95 14.33
C PHE A 119 0.60 -14.67 15.13
N LYS A 120 -0.65 -14.61 15.58
CA LYS A 120 -1.04 -13.78 16.72
C LYS A 120 -0.15 -14.14 17.94
N ARG A 121 0.65 -13.19 18.44
CA ARG A 121 0.89 -13.13 19.89
C ARG A 121 -0.29 -12.37 20.46
N ASP A 122 -1.07 -13.01 21.33
CA ASP A 122 -2.13 -12.32 22.06
C ASP A 122 -1.59 -11.01 22.68
N GLY A 123 -2.30 -9.90 22.48
CA GLY A 123 -1.95 -8.59 23.02
C GLY A 123 -1.03 -7.70 22.16
N GLN A 124 -0.91 -7.93 20.85
CA GLN A 124 -0.14 -7.05 19.96
C GLN A 124 -1.07 -6.11 19.16
N ASP A 125 -0.93 -4.80 19.41
CA ASP A 125 -1.54 -3.72 18.63
C ASP A 125 -0.80 -3.54 17.30
N GLU A 126 -1.29 -4.15 16.23
CA GLU A 126 -0.74 -3.95 14.89
C GLU A 126 -0.98 -2.52 14.38
N PRO A 127 -0.07 -1.96 13.58
CA PRO A 127 -0.19 -0.59 13.08
C PRO A 127 -1.34 -0.45 12.07
N ILE A 128 -1.90 0.75 11.99
CA ILE A 128 -2.77 1.16 10.88
C ILE A 128 -1.89 1.69 9.76
N VAL A 129 -2.11 1.23 8.53
CA VAL A 129 -1.36 1.69 7.36
C VAL A 129 -2.22 2.66 6.56
N ILE A 130 -1.68 3.82 6.21
CA ILE A 130 -2.35 4.81 5.35
C ILE A 130 -1.49 4.98 4.10
N ILE A 131 -2.11 4.93 2.93
CA ILE A 131 -1.41 5.07 1.65
C ILE A 131 -2.09 6.17 0.87
N GLU A 132 -1.33 7.21 0.58
CA GLU A 132 -1.73 8.31 -0.28
C GLU A 132 -0.94 8.21 -1.58
N PHE A 133 -1.64 8.23 -2.70
CA PHE A 133 -1.02 8.27 -4.00
C PHE A 133 -1.27 9.63 -4.63
N LYS A 134 -0.40 10.02 -5.56
CA LYS A 134 -0.62 11.22 -6.37
C LYS A 134 -0.46 10.87 -7.83
N ARG A 135 -1.21 11.56 -8.68
CA ARG A 135 -1.01 11.52 -10.13
C ARG A 135 0.47 11.65 -10.50
N PRO A 136 1.00 10.76 -11.35
CA PRO A 136 2.36 10.87 -11.87
C PRO A 136 2.63 12.23 -12.51
N GLY A 137 3.84 12.75 -12.30
CA GLY A 137 4.26 14.06 -12.79
C GLY A 137 3.48 15.28 -12.27
N ARG A 138 2.63 15.14 -11.23
CA ARG A 138 1.96 16.29 -10.59
C ARG A 138 3.00 17.27 -10.05
N ASP A 139 2.88 18.56 -10.38
CA ASP A 139 3.84 19.61 -10.01
C ASP A 139 3.17 20.93 -9.57
N ASP A 140 2.02 20.83 -8.92
CA ASP A 140 1.24 21.96 -8.39
C ASP A 140 1.12 21.92 -6.86
N PHE A 141 2.14 21.37 -6.18
CA PHE A 141 2.16 21.27 -4.71
C PHE A 141 2.56 22.59 -4.04
N ASP A 142 1.87 22.92 -2.96
CA ASP A 142 2.13 24.07 -2.09
C ASP A 142 2.05 23.66 -0.62
N GLY A 143 2.27 24.62 0.29
CA GLY A 143 2.23 24.36 1.73
C GLY A 143 0.89 23.80 2.23
N ASN A 144 -0.22 24.07 1.53
CA ASN A 144 -1.56 23.63 1.88
C ASN A 144 -1.96 22.28 1.24
N SER A 145 -1.24 21.85 0.20
CA SER A 145 -1.48 20.62 -0.57
C SER A 145 -0.37 19.59 -0.39
N SER A 146 0.45 19.74 0.65
CA SER A 146 1.48 18.78 1.02
C SER A 146 0.86 17.39 1.28
N PRO A 147 1.26 16.35 0.54
CA PRO A 147 0.72 15.00 0.76
C PRO A 147 1.16 14.42 2.11
N VAL A 148 2.28 14.89 2.67
CA VAL A 148 2.73 14.52 4.02
C VAL A 148 1.78 15.07 5.08
N THR A 149 1.27 16.30 4.89
CA THR A 149 0.26 16.88 5.78
C THR A 149 -1.04 16.11 5.65
N GLN A 150 -1.45 15.78 4.42
CA GLN A 150 -2.68 15.03 4.17
C GLN A 150 -2.72 13.67 4.88
N VAL A 151 -1.63 12.89 4.85
CA VAL A 151 -1.58 11.61 5.59
C VAL A 151 -1.64 11.79 7.10
N LEU A 152 -1.04 12.86 7.64
CA LEU A 152 -1.10 13.16 9.07
C LEU A 152 -2.50 13.60 9.50
N ASP A 153 -3.18 14.40 8.69
CA ASP A 153 -4.58 14.77 8.92
C ASP A 153 -5.47 13.53 8.97
N TYR A 154 -5.23 12.51 8.13
CA TYR A 154 -5.95 11.24 8.25
C TYR A 154 -5.65 10.53 9.57
N VAL A 155 -4.39 10.52 10.03
CA VAL A 155 -4.05 9.96 11.35
C VAL A 155 -4.83 10.67 12.46
N GLU A 156 -4.94 12.01 12.41
CA GLU A 156 -5.74 12.77 13.38
C GLU A 156 -7.21 12.35 13.35
N LEU A 157 -7.82 12.23 12.16
CA LEU A 157 -9.21 11.78 12.03
C LEU A 157 -9.43 10.36 12.59
N PHE A 158 -8.49 9.45 12.32
CA PHE A 158 -8.52 8.10 12.89
C PHE A 158 -8.43 8.12 14.42
N ARG A 159 -7.59 8.99 14.99
CA ARG A 159 -7.47 9.16 16.45
C ARG A 159 -8.73 9.77 17.08
N GLU A 160 -9.29 10.79 16.46
CA GLU A 160 -10.51 11.46 16.93
C GLU A 160 -11.69 10.49 17.02
N GLY A 161 -11.83 9.61 16.02
CA GLY A 161 -12.92 8.67 16.00
C GLY A 161 -12.69 7.36 16.77
N LYS A 162 -11.64 7.27 17.61
CA LYS A 162 -11.42 6.27 18.68
C LYS A 162 -11.45 4.78 18.30
N GLY A 163 -11.75 4.43 17.06
CA GLY A 163 -11.95 3.06 16.63
C GLY A 163 -12.44 2.94 15.20
N VAL A 164 -12.04 1.85 14.56
CA VAL A 164 -12.45 1.47 13.21
C VAL A 164 -13.61 0.49 13.33
N LYS A 165 -14.70 0.76 12.62
CA LYS A 165 -15.88 -0.10 12.57
C LYS A 165 -15.99 -0.79 11.21
N ASP A 166 -16.57 -1.99 11.23
CA ASP A 166 -17.02 -2.64 10.01
C ASP A 166 -18.30 -1.96 9.52
N LYS A 167 -18.71 -2.32 8.30
CA LYS A 167 -19.98 -1.93 7.69
C LYS A 167 -21.23 -2.22 8.53
N ASN A 168 -21.16 -3.18 9.46
CA ASN A 168 -22.25 -3.55 10.36
C ASN A 168 -22.21 -2.74 11.67
N GLY A 169 -21.28 -1.79 11.80
CA GLY A 169 -21.06 -0.99 12.99
C GLY A 169 -20.30 -1.70 14.11
N ARG A 170 -19.77 -2.90 13.87
CA ARG A 170 -18.96 -3.65 14.83
C ARG A 170 -17.58 -3.05 14.91
N LEU A 171 -17.12 -2.75 16.13
CA LEU A 171 -15.77 -2.27 16.35
C LEU A 171 -14.76 -3.36 15.98
N ILE A 172 -13.93 -3.10 14.98
CA ILE A 172 -12.86 -3.98 14.50
C ILE A 172 -11.60 -3.75 15.33
N LYS A 173 -11.22 -2.48 15.49
CA LYS A 173 -9.99 -2.09 16.19
C LYS A 173 -10.22 -0.80 16.97
N PRO A 174 -10.02 -0.79 18.31
CA PRO A 174 -9.93 0.46 19.05
C PRO A 174 -8.66 1.22 18.65
N ILE A 175 -8.75 2.54 18.55
CA ILE A 175 -7.61 3.41 18.28
C ILE A 175 -7.28 4.12 19.60
N SER A 176 -6.05 3.92 20.06
CA SER A 176 -5.51 4.49 21.29
C SER A 176 -4.27 5.33 21.01
N ASP A 177 -3.76 6.01 22.03
CA ASP A 177 -2.49 6.75 21.95
C ASP A 177 -1.32 5.84 21.53
N ALA A 178 -1.36 4.57 21.94
CA ALA A 178 -0.36 3.56 21.59
C ALA A 178 -0.49 3.03 20.15
N THR A 179 -1.63 3.23 19.47
CA THR A 179 -1.81 2.80 18.09
C THR A 179 -0.77 3.47 17.19
N ARG A 180 0.03 2.65 16.51
CA ARG A 180 1.05 3.10 15.57
C ARG A 180 0.45 3.27 14.19
N PHE A 181 0.88 4.30 13.48
CA PHE A 181 0.53 4.52 12.08
C PHE A 181 1.76 4.37 11.17
N ILE A 182 1.58 3.77 10.00
CA ILE A 182 2.58 3.69 8.94
C ILE A 182 1.99 4.33 7.71
N CYS A 183 2.56 5.43 7.26
CA CYS A 183 2.06 6.21 6.15
C CYS A 183 3.00 6.07 4.95
N TYR A 184 2.43 5.81 3.79
CA TYR A 184 3.14 5.84 2.51
C TYR A 184 2.56 6.96 1.66
N VAL A 185 3.44 7.75 1.04
CA VAL A 185 3.09 8.73 0.01
C VAL A 185 3.80 8.31 -1.27
N VAL A 186 3.02 7.94 -2.29
CA VAL A 186 3.56 7.56 -3.60
C VAL A 186 3.33 8.69 -4.60
N ALA A 187 4.39 9.42 -4.93
CA ALA A 187 4.31 10.61 -5.76
C ALA A 187 5.66 10.91 -6.43
N ASP A 188 5.63 11.26 -7.73
CA ASP A 188 6.85 11.61 -8.47
C ASP A 188 7.49 12.90 -7.95
N PHE A 189 8.81 12.89 -7.83
CA PHE A 189 9.60 13.98 -7.27
C PHE A 189 9.77 15.15 -8.23
N THR A 190 8.72 15.95 -8.34
CA THR A 190 8.70 17.22 -9.07
C THR A 190 9.24 18.37 -8.20
N PRO A 191 9.67 19.50 -8.80
CA PRO A 191 10.20 20.64 -8.05
C PRO A 191 9.29 21.14 -6.93
N SER A 192 7.97 21.24 -7.18
CA SER A 192 6.99 21.65 -6.16
C SER A 192 6.85 20.61 -5.05
N LEU A 193 6.82 19.31 -5.37
CA LEU A 193 6.74 18.25 -4.36
C LEU A 193 7.99 18.25 -3.47
N LEU A 194 9.18 18.31 -4.06
CA LEU A 194 10.43 18.35 -3.31
C LEU A 194 10.51 19.57 -2.38
N SER A 195 9.98 20.72 -2.83
CA SER A 195 9.90 21.93 -2.01
C SER A 195 9.08 21.73 -0.74
N VAL A 196 7.91 21.08 -0.84
CA VAL A 196 7.04 20.83 0.32
C VAL A 196 7.55 19.69 1.20
N VAL A 197 8.05 18.60 0.61
CA VAL A 197 8.60 17.45 1.35
C VAL A 197 9.81 17.85 2.19
N ARG A 198 10.74 18.64 1.64
CA ARG A 198 11.93 19.13 2.38
C ARG A 198 11.58 19.99 3.61
N LYS A 199 10.44 20.67 3.59
CA LYS A 199 9.92 21.49 4.70
C LYS A 199 9.03 20.70 5.65
N SER A 200 8.66 19.48 5.28
CA SER A 200 7.82 18.60 6.07
C SER A 200 8.65 17.81 7.09
N ILE A 201 7.93 17.05 7.93
CA ILE A 201 8.49 16.05 8.83
C ILE A 201 9.17 14.88 8.08
N ALA A 202 8.71 14.55 6.87
CA ALA A 202 9.26 13.46 6.06
C ALA A 202 10.38 13.96 5.13
N ASN A 203 11.41 14.58 5.69
CA ASN A 203 12.49 15.22 4.91
C ASN A 203 13.85 14.50 4.99
N ASN A 204 13.93 13.35 5.65
CA ASN A 204 15.18 12.58 5.72
C ASN A 204 15.31 11.71 4.48
N PRO A 205 16.42 11.74 3.73
CA PRO A 205 16.57 10.88 2.56
C PRO A 205 16.69 9.40 2.97
N THR A 206 16.11 8.50 2.18
CA THR A 206 16.35 7.06 2.31
C THR A 206 17.81 6.71 2.01
N ALA A 207 18.27 5.53 2.42
CA ALA A 207 19.67 5.12 2.26
C ALA A 207 20.16 5.10 0.80
N ASP A 208 19.25 4.82 -0.15
CA ASP A 208 19.52 4.86 -1.59
C ASP A 208 19.40 6.27 -2.19
N GLY A 209 18.98 7.27 -1.40
CA GLY A 209 18.78 8.66 -1.81
C GLY A 209 17.61 8.88 -2.77
N ARG A 210 16.76 7.86 -3.02
CA ARG A 210 15.67 7.90 -4.00
C ARG A 210 14.29 8.14 -3.37
N GLY A 211 14.21 8.26 -2.06
CA GLY A 211 13.00 8.51 -1.29
C GLY A 211 13.26 9.43 -0.10
N PHE A 212 12.19 9.77 0.61
CA PHE A 212 12.27 10.46 1.90
C PHE A 212 11.49 9.72 2.97
N PHE A 213 11.85 9.91 4.23
CA PHE A 213 11.10 9.40 5.36
C PHE A 213 11.12 10.37 6.54
N GLY A 214 10.20 10.14 7.48
CA GLY A 214 10.12 10.88 8.73
C GLY A 214 9.34 10.13 9.79
N ILE A 215 9.48 10.58 11.04
CA ILE A 215 8.76 10.06 12.20
C ILE A 215 8.03 11.20 12.88
N SER A 216 6.70 11.18 12.83
CA SER A 216 5.86 12.10 13.59
C SER A 216 5.57 11.51 14.97
N ALA A 217 6.38 11.88 15.96
CA ALA A 217 6.20 11.44 17.34
C ALA A 217 4.82 11.79 17.92
N PRO A 218 4.25 13.00 17.71
CA PRO A 218 2.91 13.33 18.22
C PRO A 218 1.80 12.42 17.67
N HIS A 219 2.00 11.88 16.46
CA HIS A 219 1.01 11.04 15.80
C HIS A 219 1.27 9.54 16.02
N ASN A 220 2.41 9.16 16.64
CA ASN A 220 2.96 7.81 16.62
C ASN A 220 3.00 7.23 15.18
N ALA A 221 3.45 8.04 14.23
CA ALA A 221 3.40 7.74 12.80
C ALA A 221 4.79 7.75 12.16
N THR A 222 5.07 6.77 11.31
CA THR A 222 6.20 6.81 10.36
C THR A 222 5.68 7.14 8.98
N ILE A 223 6.36 7.99 8.24
CA ILE A 223 5.97 8.41 6.89
C ILE A 223 7.11 8.11 5.93
N GLU A 224 6.82 7.48 4.81
CA GLU A 224 7.76 7.27 3.70
C GLU A 224 7.18 7.85 2.41
N VAL A 225 7.95 8.70 1.74
CA VAL A 225 7.59 9.37 0.50
C VAL A 225 8.48 8.83 -0.61
N MET A 226 7.88 8.24 -1.65
CA MET A 226 8.61 7.58 -2.73
C MET A 226 8.01 7.88 -4.10
N PRO A 227 8.82 8.07 -5.15
CA PRO A 227 8.32 8.11 -6.52
C PRO A 227 7.92 6.72 -7.00
N TYR A 228 7.04 6.63 -8.00
CA TYR A 228 6.59 5.35 -8.55
C TYR A 228 7.75 4.50 -9.07
N GLU A 229 8.75 5.14 -9.67
CA GLU A 229 9.96 4.45 -10.16
C GLU A 229 10.70 3.72 -9.03
N LYS A 230 10.82 4.34 -7.85
CA LYS A 230 11.44 3.69 -6.68
C LYS A 230 10.60 2.50 -6.23
N VAL A 231 9.28 2.68 -6.12
CA VAL A 231 8.35 1.62 -5.71
C VAL A 231 8.48 0.40 -6.63
N LEU A 232 8.48 0.62 -7.96
CA LEU A 232 8.65 -0.43 -8.96
C LEU A 232 10.02 -1.12 -8.84
N ASN A 233 11.10 -0.35 -8.74
CA ASN A 233 12.46 -0.87 -8.63
C ASN A 233 12.66 -1.71 -7.37
N ASP A 234 12.16 -1.23 -6.23
CA ASP A 234 12.28 -1.95 -4.96
C ASP A 234 11.44 -3.23 -4.97
N ALA A 235 10.25 -3.21 -5.57
CA ALA A 235 9.44 -4.41 -5.77
C ALA A 235 10.14 -5.45 -6.66
N ARG A 236 10.79 -5.02 -7.75
CA ARG A 236 11.59 -5.89 -8.62
C ARG A 236 12.76 -6.49 -7.85
N LEU A 237 13.48 -5.70 -7.06
CA LEU A 237 14.59 -6.17 -6.22
C LEU A 237 14.14 -7.21 -5.20
N ARG A 238 13.01 -6.99 -4.50
CA ARG A 238 12.46 -7.97 -3.54
C ARG A 238 12.08 -9.30 -4.20
N ASN A 239 11.76 -9.30 -5.51
CA ASN A 239 11.37 -10.50 -6.26
C ASN A 239 12.50 -11.11 -7.11
N GLU A 240 13.66 -10.47 -7.18
CA GLU A 240 14.73 -10.81 -8.13
C GLU A 240 15.20 -12.27 -7.97
N ALA A 241 15.38 -12.72 -6.73
CA ALA A 241 15.80 -14.10 -6.45
C ALA A 241 14.81 -15.13 -6.99
N PHE A 242 13.50 -14.88 -6.90
CA PHE A 242 12.48 -15.78 -7.42
C PHE A 242 12.43 -15.76 -8.94
N PHE A 243 12.61 -14.59 -9.56
CA PHE A 243 12.66 -14.47 -11.02
C PHE A 243 13.84 -15.23 -11.61
N LYS A 244 15.03 -15.13 -11.00
CA LYS A 244 16.22 -15.91 -11.38
C LYS A 244 15.97 -17.41 -11.25
N GLN A 245 15.38 -17.84 -10.13
CA GLN A 245 15.09 -19.26 -9.88
C GLN A 245 14.11 -19.87 -10.91
N LEU A 246 13.21 -19.05 -11.46
CA LEU A 246 12.24 -19.46 -12.48
C LEU A 246 12.71 -19.19 -13.92
N GLY A 247 13.92 -18.65 -14.13
CA GLY A 247 14.45 -18.34 -15.46
C GLY A 247 13.71 -17.20 -16.18
N LEU A 248 13.19 -16.24 -15.43
CA LEU A 248 12.42 -15.10 -15.95
C LEU A 248 13.28 -13.85 -16.21
N ILE A 249 14.52 -13.84 -15.70
CA ILE A 249 15.57 -12.82 -15.91
C ILE A 249 16.95 -13.50 -15.89
#